data_AF-A0A975Y6S7-F1
#
_entry.id   AF-A0A975Y6S7-F1
#
_cell.length_a   1.000
_cell.length_b   1.000
_cell.length_c   1.000
_cell.angle_alpha   90.00
_cell.angle_beta   90.00
_cell.angle_gamma   90.00
#
_symmetry.space_group_name_H-M   'P 1'
#
loop_
_entity.id
_entity.type
_entity.pdbx_description
1 polymer ?
#
loop_
_entity_poly.entity_id
_entity_poly.type
_entity_poly.pdbx_seq_one_letter_code
_entity_poly.pdbx_strand_id
1 'polypeptide(L)' 'MRGCLEGKYYRTIAKENGFSYHYVKEIGSEFWPILSEALGTKVIPRNIRAVIEPTFRTLTVTHQKKPPK' A
#
# COMPACT_ATOMS: atom_id res chain seq x y z
N MET A 1 1.43 -7.13 3.80
CA MET A 1 1.07 -5.70 3.93
C MET A 1 -0.42 -5.38 3.95
N ARG A 2 -1.32 -6.32 3.63
CA ARG A 2 -2.78 -6.12 3.73
C ARG A 2 -3.24 -5.59 5.09
N GLY A 3 -2.64 -6.05 6.18
CA GLY A 3 -2.98 -5.56 7.52
C GLY A 3 -2.79 -4.05 7.71
N CYS A 4 -1.88 -3.40 6.99
CA CYS A 4 -1.76 -1.93 7.05
C CYS A 4 -2.95 -1.21 6.40
N LEU A 5 -3.56 -1.82 5.38
CA LEU A 5 -4.84 -1.34 4.80
C LEU A 5 -6.00 -1.47 5.79
N GLU A 6 -5.93 -2.52 6.61
CA GLU A 6 -6.88 -2.81 7.70
C GLU A 6 -6.57 -2.00 8.97
N GLY A 7 -5.54 -1.13 8.96
CA GLY A 7 -5.15 -0.32 10.13
C GLY A 7 -4.38 -1.08 11.21
N LYS A 8 -3.94 -2.32 10.94
CA LYS A 8 -3.16 -3.15 11.86
C LYS A 8 -1.70 -2.70 11.92
N TYR A 9 -1.12 -2.77 13.12
CA TYR A 9 0.30 -2.53 13.34
C TYR A 9 1.15 -3.71 12.85
N TYR A 10 2.41 -3.44 12.51
CA TYR A 10 3.36 -4.49 12.10
C TYR A 10 3.52 -5.63 13.11
N ARG A 11 3.42 -5.37 14.42
CA ARG A 11 3.44 -6.44 15.44
C ARG A 11 2.26 -7.39 15.28
N THR A 12 1.08 -6.85 15.05
CA THR A 12 -0.14 -7.64 14.82
C THR A 12 -0.02 -8.44 13.54
N ILE A 13 0.44 -7.81 12.46
CA ILE A 13 0.67 -8.47 11.16
C ILE A 13 1.69 -9.60 11.29
N ALA A 14 2.80 -9.34 11.97
CA ALA A 14 3.85 -10.33 12.23
C ALA A 14 3.28 -11.52 13.02
N LYS A 15 2.58 -11.26 14.12
CA LYS A 15 1.97 -12.29 14.98
C LYS A 15 0.94 -13.13 14.22
N GLU A 16 0.05 -12.50 13.46
CA GLU A 16 -1.02 -13.18 12.71
C GLU A 16 -0.49 -14.06 11.58
N ASN A 17 0.66 -13.70 11.00
CA ASN A 17 1.24 -14.41 9.85
C ASN A 17 2.45 -15.28 10.23
N GLY A 18 2.79 -15.40 11.52
CA GLY A 18 3.93 -16.19 11.98
C GLY A 18 5.30 -15.61 11.62
N PHE A 19 5.39 -14.31 11.32
CA PHE A 19 6.64 -13.64 10.99
C PHE A 19 7.24 -12.91 12.20
N SER A 20 8.53 -12.57 12.11
CA SER A 20 9.16 -11.66 13.08
C SER A 20 8.73 -10.21 12.82
N TYR A 21 8.62 -9.42 13.88
CA TYR A 21 8.34 -7.98 13.76
C TYR A 21 9.39 -7.26 12.91
N HIS A 22 10.66 -7.64 13.06
CA HIS A 22 11.77 -7.07 12.28
C HIS A 22 11.61 -7.34 10.79
N TYR A 23 11.27 -8.58 10.41
CA TYR A 23 11.04 -8.95 9.01
C TYR A 23 9.91 -8.13 8.38
N VAL A 24 8.76 -8.01 9.07
CA VAL A 24 7.63 -7.21 8.56
C VAL A 24 7.99 -5.73 8.44
N LYS A 25 8.81 -5.21 9.36
CA LYS A 25 9.29 -3.82 9.33
C LYS A 25 10.24 -3.57 8.15
N GLU A 26 11.16 -4.48 7.90
CA GLU A 26 12.17 -4.41 6.83
C GLU A 26 11.52 -4.45 5.45
N ILE A 27 10.64 -5.43 5.22
CA ILE A 27 9.81 -5.47 4.02
C ILE A 27 8.99 -4.19 3.87
N GLY A 28 8.52 -3.60 4.98
CA GLY A 28 7.84 -2.31 4.96
C GLY A 28 8.69 -1.14 4.53
N SER A 29 9.92 -1.03 5.02
CA SER A 29 10.81 0.06 4.60
C SER A 29 11.08 0.05 3.10
N GLU A 30 11.10 -1.12 2.46
CA GLU A 30 11.30 -1.24 1.01
C GLU A 30 9.99 -1.09 0.22
N PHE A 31 8.89 -1.60 0.77
CA PHE A 31 7.59 -1.61 0.09
C PHE A 31 6.99 -0.22 -0.11
N TRP A 32 7.05 0.66 0.89
CA TRP A 32 6.39 1.97 0.81
C TRP A 32 7.03 2.93 -0.20
N PRO A 33 8.37 3.04 -0.33
CA PRO A 33 9.00 3.81 -1.39
C PRO A 33 8.58 3.35 -2.78
N ILE A 34 8.60 2.04 -3.05
CA ILE A 34 8.19 1.47 -4.35
C ILE A 34 6.74 1.85 -4.66
N LEU A 35 5.84 1.73 -3.67
CA LEU A 35 4.45 2.11 -3.85
C LEU A 35 4.27 3.61 -4.08
N SER A 36 5.09 4.43 -3.40
CA SER A 36 5.06 5.88 -3.54
C SER A 36 5.47 6.32 -4.94
N GLU A 37 6.51 5.68 -5.48
CA GLU A 37 6.98 5.91 -6.85
C GLU A 37 5.92 5.50 -7.87
N ALA A 38 5.36 4.30 -7.73
CA ALA A 38 4.34 3.77 -8.64
C ALA A 38 3.05 4.62 -8.67
N LEU A 39 2.68 5.24 -7.55
CA LEU A 39 1.48 6.08 -7.43
C LEU A 39 1.76 7.58 -7.62
N GLY A 40 3.03 7.98 -7.76
CA GLY A 40 3.43 9.39 -7.83
C GLY A 40 3.05 10.21 -6.59
N THR A 41 2.74 9.56 -5.46
CA THR A 41 2.28 10.19 -4.22
C THR A 41 2.96 9.52 -3.04
N LYS A 42 3.37 10.29 -2.02
CA LYS A 42 4.00 9.73 -0.82
C LYS A 42 3.05 8.78 -0.10
N VAL A 43 3.37 7.49 -0.11
CA VAL A 43 2.66 6.44 0.59
C VAL A 43 3.44 6.04 1.84
N ILE A 44 2.73 5.96 2.96
CA ILE A 44 3.20 5.48 4.25
C ILE A 44 2.14 4.54 4.85
N PRO A 45 2.52 3.65 5.78
CA PRO A 45 1.58 2.66 6.34
C PRO A 45 0.34 3.27 7.01
N ARG A 46 0.41 4.54 7.45
CA ARG A 46 -0.74 5.26 8.04
C ARG A 46 -1.68 5.89 7.01
N ASN A 47 -1.18 6.28 5.83
CA ASN A 47 -1.98 6.98 4.83
C ASN A 47 -2.41 6.06 3.68
N ILE A 48 -1.88 4.84 3.60
CA ILE A 48 -2.14 3.91 2.50
C ILE A 48 -3.64 3.72 2.24
N ARG A 49 -4.45 3.63 3.30
CA ARG A 49 -5.91 3.51 3.16
C ARG A 49 -6.52 4.76 2.51
N ALA A 50 -6.12 5.93 2.98
CA ALA A 50 -6.57 7.21 2.44
C ALA A 50 -6.07 7.48 1.01
N VAL A 51 -4.92 6.89 0.61
CA VAL A 51 -4.43 6.95 -0.76
C VAL A 51 -5.20 5.96 -1.65
N ILE A 52 -5.31 4.70 -1.22
CA ILE A 52 -5.91 3.62 -2.02
C ILE A 52 -7.42 3.76 -2.19
N GLU A 53 -8.16 4.20 -1.16
CA GLU A 53 -9.63 4.25 -1.20
C GLU A 53 -10.17 5.24 -2.27
N PRO A 54 -9.60 6.45 -2.45
CA PRO A 54 -9.88 7.32 -3.60
C PRO A 54 -9.29 6.80 -4.92
N THR A 55 -8.07 6.24 -4.90
CA THR A 55 -7.42 5.74 -6.12
C THR A 55 -8.21 4.59 -6.73
N PHE A 56 -8.79 3.67 -5.94
CA PHE A 56 -9.65 2.59 -6.46
C PHE A 56 -10.95 3.12 -7.09
N ARG A 57 -11.52 4.23 -6.59
CA ARG A 57 -12.65 4.90 -7.26
C ARG A 57 -12.28 5.56 -8.58
N THR A 58 -11.00 5.92 -8.75
CA THR A 58 -10.52 6.62 -9.95
C THR A 58 -9.98 5.63 -10.99
N LEU A 59 -9.38 4.52 -10.56
CA LEU A 59 -8.83 3.48 -11.44
C LEU A 59 -9.91 2.65 -12.16
N THR A 60 -11.15 2.60 -11.64
CA THR A 60 -12.29 2.03 -12.39
C THR A 60 -12.66 2.85 -13.63
N VAL A 61 -12.20 4.10 -13.74
CA VAL A 61 -12.44 4.97 -14.91
C VAL A 61 -11.25 4.97 -15.89
N THR A 62 -10.04 4.60 -15.44
CA THR A 62 -8.82 4.79 -16.26
C THR A 62 -8.34 3.54 -17.02
N HIS A 63 -9.01 2.38 -16.92
CA HIS A 63 -8.81 1.27 -17.88
C HIS A 63 -9.58 1.47 -19.20
N GLN A 64 -9.97 2.71 -19.54
CA GLN A 64 -10.50 3.10 -20.86
C GLN A 64 -9.86 4.39 -21.41
N LYS A 65 -8.59 4.70 -21.07
CA LYS A 65 -7.81 5.68 -21.85
C LYS A 65 -6.65 5.00 -22.56
N LYS A 66 -6.95 4.39 -23.71
CA LYS A 66 -6.03 4.43 -24.85
C LYS A 66 -6.18 5.83 -25.51
N PRO A 67 -5.11 6.63 -25.59
CA PRO A 67 -5.09 7.90 -26.34
C PRO A 67 -4.68 7.64 -27.83
N PRO A 68 -4.72 8.67 -28.70
CA PRO A 68 -5.17 8.57 -30.09
C PRO A 68 -4.05 8.36 -31.13
N LYS A 69 -4.38 7.69 -32.25
CA LYS A 69 -4.30 8.23 -33.62
C LYS A 69 -5.05 7.32 -34.58
#